data_AF-A0A1C7LZE0-F1
#
_entry.id   AF-A0A1C7LZE0-F1
#
_cell.length_a   1.000
_cell.length_b   1.000
_cell.length_c   1.000
_cell.angle_alpha   90.00
_cell.angle_beta   90.00
_cell.angle_gamma   90.00
#
_symmetry.space_group_name_H-M   'P 1'
#
loop_
_entity.id
_entity.type
_entity.pdbx_description
1 polymer ?
#
loop_
_entity_poly.entity_id
_entity_poly.type
_entity_poly.pdbx_seq_one_letter_code
_entity_poly.pdbx_strand_id
1 'polypeptide(L)'
;MILPVDKRDLPGDELVPLDAPHHMTPSRAEKAGPSSSSIAAWSLSSQDKAPRRPAPWFSFSAYGRAARSVRVTVLGILRDVVKHAARPESLGLLTSCSDACRTYDLSFSAILQEPSVEGHTPIYWAVINRPPEPPREDTPDLVTALLTMAAPLADATLSELRLACLQTSDQALFQRLRLSPAFAPLSGTEEIILGGSVPPDEVVVEEMPGDEGAFAVCVRFPLFQKRMRISKEVALEFIARGRLWSLKFFVVAEHDMRTGFKYYAPGTWVVTLALLEHSPPTCIDSAPHHCRPTPRSARVPIFACGGGAP
;
A
#
# COMPACT_ATOMS: atom_id res chain seq x y z
N MET A 1 -3.91 3.20 23.21
CA MET A 1 -3.37 2.66 24.49
C MET A 1 -1.89 2.33 24.30
N ILE A 2 -1.02 2.65 25.27
CA ILE A 2 0.43 2.35 25.19
C ILE A 2 0.79 1.50 26.41
N LEU A 3 1.30 0.29 26.19
CA LEU A 3 1.72 -0.62 27.26
C LEU A 3 3.23 -0.90 27.16
N PRO A 4 3.99 -0.77 28.26
CA PRO A 4 5.37 -1.19 28.31
C PRO A 4 5.45 -2.72 28.30
N VAL A 5 6.35 -3.29 27.49
CA VAL A 5 6.67 -4.72 27.55
C VAL A 5 7.86 -4.91 28.48
N ASP A 6 7.65 -5.70 29.53
CA ASP A 6 8.66 -5.98 30.54
C ASP A 6 9.81 -6.81 29.94
N LYS A 7 11.03 -6.27 30.00
CA LYS A 7 12.26 -6.97 29.57
C LYS A 7 12.58 -8.02 30.64
N ARG A 8 12.12 -9.25 30.44
CA ARG A 8 12.66 -10.39 31.20
C ARG A 8 13.89 -10.94 30.49
N ASP A 9 14.91 -11.14 31.31
CA ASP A 9 16.28 -11.49 30.97
C ASP A 9 16.38 -12.74 30.09
N LEU A 10 17.10 -12.60 28.97
CA LEU A 10 17.69 -13.73 28.25
C LEU A 10 19.20 -13.74 28.55
N PRO A 11 19.79 -14.90 28.86
CA PRO A 11 21.19 -15.00 29.23
C PRO A 11 22.09 -14.64 28.04
N GLY A 12 23.12 -13.85 28.34
CA GLY A 12 24.12 -13.40 27.38
C GLY A 12 25.02 -14.54 26.92
N ASP A 13 25.28 -14.55 25.61
CA ASP A 13 26.44 -15.21 25.04
C ASP A 13 27.38 -14.14 24.49
N GLU A 14 28.54 -14.10 25.13
CA GLU A 14 29.75 -13.35 24.85
C GLU A 14 30.55 -14.09 23.78
N LEU A 15 30.81 -13.51 22.60
CA LEU A 15 31.97 -13.89 21.77
C LEU A 15 32.46 -12.72 20.87
N VAL A 16 33.58 -12.15 21.32
CA VAL A 16 34.84 -11.74 20.65
C VAL A 16 34.80 -11.09 19.23
N PRO A 17 35.45 -9.93 19.03
CA PRO A 17 35.62 -9.28 17.72
C PRO A 17 36.74 -9.91 16.89
N LEU A 18 36.53 -10.06 15.58
CA LEU A 18 37.57 -10.42 14.60
C LEU A 18 38.01 -9.20 13.78
N ASP A 19 39.33 -9.09 13.68
CA ASP A 19 40.13 -8.03 13.10
C ASP A 19 39.81 -7.65 11.64
N ALA A 20 39.95 -6.35 11.36
CA ALA A 20 40.13 -5.80 10.02
C ALA A 20 41.54 -6.10 9.49
N PRO A 21 41.73 -6.13 8.16
CA PRO A 21 42.81 -5.29 7.65
C PRO A 21 42.57 -4.57 6.29
N HIS A 22 43.08 -3.33 6.30
CA HIS A 22 43.90 -2.66 5.27
C HIS A 22 43.32 -2.19 3.92
N HIS A 23 43.11 -0.86 3.88
CA HIS A 23 43.58 0.08 2.85
C HIS A 23 44.60 -0.46 1.83
N MET A 24 44.27 -0.34 0.53
CA MET A 24 45.23 0.05 -0.52
C MET A 24 44.50 0.71 -1.71
N THR A 25 44.73 2.02 -1.87
CA THR A 25 44.86 2.73 -3.16
C THR A 25 46.27 3.35 -3.14
N PRO A 26 46.88 3.85 -4.25
CA PRO A 26 46.33 4.14 -5.58
C PRO A 26 47.25 3.67 -6.75
N SER A 27 46.79 3.81 -8.00
CA SER A 27 47.71 4.18 -9.09
C SER A 27 46.96 4.78 -10.28
N ARG A 28 47.41 5.98 -10.65
CA ARG A 28 47.03 6.79 -11.81
C ARG A 28 48.04 6.47 -12.93
N ALA A 29 47.55 6.22 -14.14
CA ALA A 29 48.36 6.35 -15.35
C ALA A 29 47.51 6.90 -16.50
N GLU A 30 48.09 7.91 -17.14
CA GLU A 30 47.58 8.73 -18.24
C GLU A 30 47.73 8.07 -19.62
N LYS A 31 47.19 8.77 -20.63
CA LYS A 31 47.38 8.65 -22.10
C LYS A 31 46.49 7.61 -22.80
N ALA A 32 45.89 7.87 -23.96
CA ALA A 32 45.92 8.99 -24.91
C ALA A 32 44.61 8.95 -25.74
N GLY A 33 44.25 10.08 -26.37
CA GLY A 33 43.24 10.13 -27.43
C GLY A 33 43.62 9.30 -28.67
N PRO A 34 42.73 9.18 -29.68
CA PRO A 34 42.71 10.25 -30.68
C PRO A 34 41.34 10.57 -31.34
N SER A 35 41.31 11.80 -31.86
CA SER A 35 40.79 12.26 -33.15
C SER A 35 39.28 12.26 -33.47
N SER A 36 38.82 13.51 -33.53
CA SER A 36 37.77 14.06 -34.38
C SER A 36 37.96 13.73 -35.87
N SER A 37 36.85 13.50 -36.57
CA SER A 37 36.75 13.67 -38.02
C SER A 37 35.47 14.44 -38.35
N SER A 38 35.67 15.73 -38.56
CA SER A 38 34.78 16.67 -39.23
C SER A 38 34.76 16.39 -40.73
N ILE A 39 33.56 16.31 -41.32
CA ILE A 39 33.37 16.44 -42.76
C ILE A 39 32.34 17.53 -42.98
N ALA A 40 32.80 18.62 -43.60
CA ALA A 40 32.00 19.73 -44.03
C ALA A 40 31.52 19.52 -45.48
N ALA A 41 30.30 20.02 -45.71
CA ALA A 41 29.83 20.73 -46.88
C ALA A 41 29.85 20.05 -48.26
N TRP A 42 28.66 19.87 -48.80
CA TRP A 42 28.37 20.24 -50.18
C TRP A 42 27.01 20.93 -50.22
N SER A 43 27.08 22.23 -50.53
CA SER A 43 25.94 23.08 -50.82
C SER A 43 25.58 22.90 -52.29
N LEU A 44 24.34 22.53 -52.58
CA LEU A 44 23.75 22.73 -53.90
C LEU A 44 22.35 23.33 -53.74
N SER A 45 22.28 24.58 -54.15
CA SER A 45 21.07 25.34 -54.44
C SER A 45 20.25 24.61 -55.50
N SER A 46 18.96 24.42 -55.25
CA SER A 46 17.97 24.54 -56.31
C SER A 46 16.64 25.03 -55.74
N GLN A 47 16.20 26.15 -56.31
CA GLN A 47 14.90 26.77 -56.11
C GLN A 47 13.81 25.81 -56.57
N ASP A 48 12.82 25.57 -55.73
CA ASP A 48 11.46 25.40 -56.20
C ASP A 48 10.48 26.07 -55.23
N LYS A 49 9.80 27.08 -55.75
CA LYS A 49 8.74 27.83 -55.08
C LYS A 49 7.48 26.98 -55.06
N ALA A 50 7.22 26.30 -53.97
CA ALA A 50 5.88 25.84 -53.61
C ALA A 50 5.32 26.73 -52.48
N PRO A 51 4.05 27.19 -52.56
CA PRO A 51 3.48 28.02 -51.51
C PRO A 51 3.33 27.19 -50.22
N ARG A 52 4.13 27.53 -49.21
CA ARG A 52 3.98 27.08 -47.82
C ARG A 52 2.58 27.48 -47.34
N ARG A 53 1.65 26.52 -47.33
CA ARG A 53 0.44 26.62 -46.53
C ARG A 53 0.85 26.80 -45.07
N PRO A 54 0.30 27.77 -44.32
CA PRO A 54 0.54 27.86 -42.90
C PRO A 54 0.00 26.59 -42.23
N ALA A 55 0.84 25.90 -41.48
CA ALA A 55 0.40 24.80 -40.64
C ALA A 55 -0.71 25.30 -39.70
N PRO A 56 -1.85 24.59 -39.60
CA PRO A 56 -2.97 25.06 -38.79
C PRO A 56 -2.64 24.87 -37.32
N TRP A 57 -2.26 25.97 -36.68
CA TRP A 57 -2.23 26.20 -35.23
C TRP A 57 -3.53 25.83 -34.47
N PHE A 58 -4.58 25.42 -35.18
CA PHE A 58 -5.87 24.97 -34.63
C PHE A 58 -5.96 23.48 -34.29
N SER A 59 -4.97 22.64 -34.63
CA SER A 59 -5.02 21.20 -34.34
C SER A 59 -4.94 20.88 -32.84
N PHE A 60 -4.32 21.75 -32.04
CA PHE A 60 -4.27 21.63 -30.58
C PHE A 60 -5.67 21.72 -29.94
N SER A 61 -6.55 22.54 -30.51
CA SER A 61 -7.93 22.70 -30.01
C SER A 61 -8.82 21.48 -30.31
N ALA A 62 -8.55 20.76 -31.39
CA ALA A 62 -9.29 19.55 -31.77
C ALA A 62 -8.83 18.35 -30.93
N TYR A 63 -7.52 18.18 -30.75
CA TYR A 63 -6.96 17.14 -29.89
C TYR A 63 -7.42 17.29 -28.43
N GLY A 64 -7.34 18.51 -27.89
CA GLY A 64 -7.82 18.79 -26.53
C GLY A 64 -9.34 18.63 -26.35
N ARG A 65 -10.14 18.73 -27.42
CA ARG A 65 -11.58 18.40 -27.37
C ARG A 65 -11.81 16.90 -27.42
N ALA A 66 -11.07 16.18 -28.26
CA ALA A 66 -11.15 14.73 -28.36
C ALA A 66 -10.72 14.05 -27.05
N ALA A 67 -9.59 14.46 -26.46
CA ALA A 67 -9.12 13.94 -25.17
C ALA A 67 -10.15 14.18 -24.04
N ARG A 68 -10.80 15.35 -24.00
CA ARG A 68 -11.90 15.62 -23.07
C ARG A 68 -13.10 14.71 -23.29
N SER A 69 -13.49 14.50 -24.55
CA SER A 69 -14.57 13.57 -24.89
C SER A 69 -14.26 12.15 -24.44
N VAL A 70 -13.04 11.67 -24.72
CA VAL A 70 -12.56 10.34 -24.31
C VAL A 70 -12.59 10.21 -22.80
N ARG A 71 -12.09 11.20 -22.06
CA ARG A 71 -12.15 11.21 -20.60
C ARG A 71 -13.57 11.09 -20.07
N VAL A 72 -14.51 11.87 -20.62
CA VAL A 72 -15.95 11.80 -20.22
C VAL A 72 -16.51 10.41 -20.51
N THR A 73 -16.23 9.85 -21.69
CA THR A 73 -16.64 8.49 -22.05
C THR A 73 -16.07 7.45 -21.10
N VAL A 74 -14.77 7.51 -20.80
CA VAL A 74 -14.09 6.59 -19.87
C VAL A 74 -14.71 6.68 -18.48
N LEU A 75 -14.96 7.88 -17.95
CA LEU A 75 -15.63 8.06 -16.66
C LEU A 75 -17.05 7.48 -16.66
N GLY A 76 -17.80 7.65 -17.76
CA GLY A 76 -19.12 7.03 -17.91
C GLY A 76 -19.07 5.51 -17.89
N ILE A 77 -18.10 4.91 -18.60
CA ILE A 77 -17.89 3.45 -18.62
C ILE A 77 -17.47 2.96 -17.23
N LEU A 78 -16.53 3.64 -16.57
CA LEU A 78 -16.09 3.28 -15.22
C LEU A 78 -17.26 3.27 -14.24
N ARG A 79 -18.13 4.28 -14.31
CA ARG A 79 -19.35 4.34 -13.50
C ARG A 79 -20.28 3.16 -13.77
N ASP A 80 -20.46 2.75 -15.02
CA ASP A 80 -21.29 1.58 -15.36
C ASP A 80 -20.66 0.27 -14.87
N VAL A 81 -19.35 0.12 -15.04
CA VAL A 81 -18.58 -1.05 -14.61
C VAL A 81 -18.70 -1.25 -13.09
N VAL A 82 -18.48 -0.20 -12.29
CA VAL A 82 -18.53 -0.33 -10.82
C VAL A 82 -19.95 -0.53 -10.29
N LYS A 83 -20.98 -0.09 -11.02
CA LYS A 83 -22.38 -0.37 -10.71
C LYS A 83 -22.77 -1.81 -11.02
N HIS A 84 -22.10 -2.44 -11.97
CA HIS A 84 -22.40 -3.79 -12.44
C HIS A 84 -21.17 -4.72 -12.30
N ALA A 85 -20.49 -4.64 -11.14
CA ALA A 85 -19.20 -5.28 -10.88
C ALA A 85 -19.14 -6.81 -11.12
N ALA A 86 -20.29 -7.48 -11.19
CA ALA A 86 -20.39 -8.92 -11.46
C ALA A 86 -20.36 -9.31 -12.95
N ARG A 87 -20.24 -8.36 -13.89
CA ARG A 87 -20.19 -8.69 -15.33
C ARG A 87 -18.80 -9.18 -15.76
N PRO A 88 -18.69 -10.32 -16.46
CA PRO A 88 -17.39 -10.84 -16.94
C PRO A 88 -16.71 -9.91 -17.96
N GLU A 89 -17.50 -9.09 -18.66
CA GLU A 89 -17.01 -8.15 -19.68
C GLU A 89 -16.27 -6.93 -19.09
N SER A 90 -16.39 -6.70 -17.78
CA SER A 90 -15.83 -5.51 -17.10
C SER A 90 -14.34 -5.33 -17.35
N LEU A 91 -13.56 -6.42 -17.35
CA LEU A 91 -12.12 -6.37 -17.55
C LEU A 91 -11.72 -6.00 -18.98
N GLY A 92 -12.49 -6.46 -19.97
CA GLY A 92 -12.32 -6.08 -21.37
C GLY A 92 -12.58 -4.59 -21.59
N LEU A 93 -13.61 -4.06 -20.91
CA LEU A 93 -13.92 -2.63 -20.92
C LEU A 93 -12.81 -1.80 -20.26
N LEU A 94 -12.28 -2.23 -19.11
CA LEU A 94 -11.16 -1.53 -18.47
C LEU A 94 -9.91 -1.48 -19.36
N THR A 95 -9.60 -2.59 -20.03
CA THR A 95 -8.48 -2.67 -20.98
C THR A 95 -8.69 -1.70 -22.15
N SER A 96 -9.90 -1.69 -22.74
CA SER A 96 -10.25 -0.74 -23.81
C SER A 96 -10.16 0.72 -23.36
N CYS A 97 -10.61 1.03 -22.13
CA CYS A 97 -10.46 2.36 -21.55
C CYS A 97 -9.00 2.76 -21.38
N SER A 98 -8.14 1.83 -20.95
CA SER A 98 -6.69 2.07 -20.81
C SER A 98 -6.05 2.38 -22.16
N ASP A 99 -6.34 1.61 -23.20
CA ASP A 99 -5.80 1.80 -24.54
C ASP A 99 -6.32 3.09 -25.20
N ALA A 100 -7.60 3.41 -24.99
CA ALA A 100 -8.16 4.70 -25.39
C ALA A 100 -7.43 5.85 -24.68
N CYS A 101 -7.19 5.76 -23.37
CA CYS A 101 -6.46 6.79 -22.63
C CYS A 101 -5.05 6.98 -23.17
N ARG A 102 -4.31 5.88 -23.43
CA ARG A 102 -2.96 5.92 -24.03
C ARG A 102 -2.96 6.62 -25.39
N THR A 103 -3.97 6.37 -26.23
CA THR A 103 -4.08 6.98 -27.57
C THR A 103 -4.22 8.50 -27.51
N TYR A 104 -4.80 9.03 -26.42
CA TYR A 104 -5.05 10.46 -26.23
C TYR A 104 -4.17 11.12 -25.15
N ASP A 105 -3.08 10.45 -24.76
CA ASP A 105 -2.12 10.92 -23.74
C ASP A 105 -2.80 11.25 -22.39
N LEU A 106 -3.76 10.42 -22.00
CA LEU A 106 -4.43 10.49 -20.70
C LEU A 106 -3.85 9.44 -19.75
N SER A 107 -3.63 9.82 -18.50
CA SER A 107 -3.27 8.87 -17.45
C SER A 107 -4.51 8.14 -16.96
N PHE A 108 -4.70 6.89 -17.40
CA PHE A 108 -5.78 6.04 -16.91
C PHE A 108 -5.67 5.81 -15.40
N SER A 109 -4.44 5.66 -14.89
CA SER A 109 -4.16 5.54 -13.47
C SER A 109 -4.68 6.75 -12.68
N ALA A 110 -4.44 7.97 -13.17
CA ALA A 110 -4.95 9.18 -12.52
C ALA A 110 -6.48 9.21 -12.53
N ILE A 111 -7.12 8.84 -13.66
CA ILE A 111 -8.58 8.79 -13.78
C ILE A 111 -9.20 7.81 -12.76
N LEU A 112 -8.59 6.65 -12.54
CA LEU A 112 -9.06 5.66 -11.56
C LEU A 112 -9.00 6.13 -10.11
N GLN A 113 -8.11 7.09 -9.81
CA GLN A 113 -7.89 7.62 -8.47
C GLN A 113 -8.69 8.91 -8.20
N GLU A 114 -9.38 9.45 -9.20
CA GLU A 114 -10.21 10.64 -9.06
C GLU A 114 -11.58 10.32 -8.44
N PRO A 115 -12.13 11.20 -7.57
CA PRO A 115 -13.46 11.05 -6.97
C PRO A 115 -14.57 11.37 -7.98
N SER A 116 -14.67 10.55 -9.03
CA SER A 116 -15.48 10.80 -10.23
C SER A 116 -16.84 10.13 -10.20
N VAL A 117 -17.09 9.23 -9.25
CA VAL A 117 -18.35 8.50 -9.11
C VAL A 117 -18.97 8.87 -7.77
N GLU A 118 -20.00 9.70 -7.79
CA GLU A 118 -20.81 10.01 -6.60
C GLU A 118 -19.97 10.50 -5.40
N GLY A 119 -18.89 11.26 -5.66
CA GLY A 119 -18.00 11.82 -4.64
C GLY A 119 -16.84 10.92 -4.21
N HIS A 120 -16.79 9.68 -4.70
CA HIS A 120 -15.75 8.70 -4.38
C HIS A 120 -15.05 8.17 -5.64
N THR A 121 -13.95 7.44 -5.43
CA THR A 121 -13.20 6.82 -6.52
C THR A 121 -13.95 5.61 -7.12
N PRO A 122 -13.73 5.27 -8.40
CA PRO A 122 -14.19 3.99 -8.95
C PRO A 122 -13.73 2.78 -8.12
N ILE A 123 -12.52 2.83 -7.56
CA ILE A 123 -11.96 1.77 -6.72
C ILE A 123 -12.78 1.58 -5.44
N TYR A 124 -13.17 2.67 -4.78
CA TYR A 124 -14.05 2.65 -3.60
C TYR A 124 -15.36 1.91 -3.93
N TRP A 125 -16.05 2.30 -5.00
CA TRP A 125 -17.32 1.68 -5.36
C TRP A 125 -17.17 0.22 -5.78
N ALA A 126 -16.05 -0.15 -6.40
CA ALA A 126 -15.77 -1.55 -6.71
C ALA A 126 -15.66 -2.41 -5.46
N VAL A 127 -15.17 -1.87 -4.34
CA VAL A 127 -15.15 -2.57 -3.04
C VAL A 127 -16.55 -2.63 -2.42
N ILE A 128 -17.28 -1.52 -2.40
CA ILE A 128 -18.64 -1.47 -1.82
C ILE A 128 -19.61 -2.41 -2.56
N ASN A 129 -19.53 -2.44 -3.89
CA ASN A 129 -20.42 -3.26 -4.74
C ASN A 129 -19.89 -4.68 -4.97
N ARG A 130 -18.81 -5.06 -4.29
CA ARG A 130 -18.21 -6.39 -4.43
C ARG A 130 -19.17 -7.46 -3.91
N PRO A 131 -19.45 -8.53 -4.68
CA PRO A 131 -20.21 -9.65 -4.17
C PRO A 131 -19.53 -10.28 -2.94
N PRO A 132 -20.29 -10.75 -1.93
CA PRO A 132 -19.72 -11.37 -0.73
C PRO A 132 -19.08 -12.73 -1.01
N GLU A 133 -19.43 -13.38 -2.12
CA GLU A 133 -18.89 -14.68 -2.50
C GLU A 133 -17.46 -14.53 -3.02
N PRO A 134 -16.50 -15.35 -2.54
CA PRO A 134 -15.15 -15.32 -3.09
C PRO A 134 -15.23 -15.66 -4.58
N PRO A 135 -14.63 -14.85 -5.46
CA PRO A 135 -14.46 -15.23 -6.85
C PRO A 135 -13.85 -16.63 -6.89
N ARG A 136 -14.29 -17.46 -7.83
CA ARG A 136 -13.54 -18.69 -8.14
C ARG A 136 -12.08 -18.29 -8.34
N GLU A 137 -11.15 -19.09 -7.82
CA GLU A 137 -9.73 -18.74 -7.79
C GLU A 137 -9.17 -18.34 -9.18
N ASP A 138 -9.82 -18.82 -10.25
CA ASP A 138 -9.42 -18.57 -11.64
C ASP A 138 -9.92 -17.23 -12.24
N THR A 139 -10.81 -16.50 -11.56
CA THR A 139 -11.37 -15.25 -12.10
C THR A 139 -10.76 -14.01 -11.42
N PRO A 140 -10.06 -13.13 -12.18
CA PRO A 140 -9.48 -11.91 -11.62
C PRO A 140 -10.58 -10.99 -11.07
N ASP A 141 -10.49 -10.68 -9.78
CA ASP A 141 -11.40 -9.77 -9.08
C ASP A 141 -11.30 -8.35 -9.67
N LEU A 142 -12.45 -7.71 -9.91
CA LEU A 142 -12.52 -6.35 -10.44
C LEU A 142 -11.68 -5.37 -9.59
N VAL A 143 -11.74 -5.50 -8.26
CA VAL A 143 -10.95 -4.66 -7.34
C VAL A 143 -9.46 -4.83 -7.61
N THR A 144 -9.01 -6.08 -7.79
CA THR A 144 -7.58 -6.37 -8.04
C THR A 144 -7.13 -5.83 -9.39
N ALA A 145 -7.97 -5.95 -10.43
CA ALA A 145 -7.68 -5.38 -11.74
C ALA A 145 -7.57 -3.85 -11.70
N LEU A 146 -8.52 -3.18 -11.05
CA LEU A 146 -8.49 -1.72 -10.88
C LEU A 146 -7.24 -1.26 -10.13
N LEU A 147 -6.88 -1.92 -9.03
CA LEU A 147 -5.67 -1.58 -8.25
C LEU A 147 -4.39 -1.77 -9.05
N THR A 148 -4.32 -2.83 -9.87
CA THR A 148 -3.17 -3.09 -10.74
C THR A 148 -3.01 -1.99 -11.80
N MET A 149 -4.13 -1.52 -12.38
CA MET A 149 -4.13 -0.47 -13.40
C MET A 149 -3.96 0.94 -12.81
N ALA A 150 -4.27 1.12 -11.53
CA ALA A 150 -4.14 2.38 -10.81
C ALA A 150 -2.78 2.54 -10.09
N ALA A 151 -1.92 1.52 -10.07
CA ALA A 151 -0.63 1.62 -9.39
C ALA A 151 0.30 2.63 -10.11
N PRO A 152 1.06 3.46 -9.36
CA PRO A 152 1.11 3.56 -7.90
C PRO A 152 -0.09 4.34 -7.31
N LEU A 153 -0.57 3.89 -6.14
CA LEU A 153 -1.72 4.49 -5.46
C LEU A 153 -1.29 5.73 -4.67
N ALA A 154 -2.08 6.81 -4.77
CA ALA A 154 -1.95 7.97 -3.90
C ALA A 154 -2.49 7.68 -2.49
N ASP A 155 -1.95 8.38 -1.49
CA ASP A 155 -2.39 8.24 -0.09
C ASP A 155 -3.89 8.48 0.09
N ALA A 156 -4.46 9.44 -0.65
CA ALA A 156 -5.89 9.71 -0.65
C ALA A 156 -6.71 8.50 -1.15
N THR A 157 -6.22 7.80 -2.17
CA THR A 157 -6.87 6.57 -2.68
C THR A 157 -6.73 5.41 -1.69
N LEU A 158 -5.60 5.30 -0.98
CA LEU A 158 -5.44 4.31 0.09
C LEU A 158 -6.40 4.58 1.26
N SER A 159 -6.59 5.85 1.64
CA SER A 159 -7.57 6.27 2.65
C SER A 159 -9.00 5.93 2.23
N GLU A 160 -9.37 6.19 0.98
CA GLU A 160 -10.67 5.81 0.41
C GLU A 160 -10.86 4.29 0.39
N LEU A 161 -9.82 3.51 0.06
CA LEU A 161 -9.90 2.06 0.06
C LEU A 161 -10.11 1.50 1.47
N ARG A 162 -9.41 2.06 2.47
CA ARG A 162 -9.64 1.77 3.89
C ARG A 162 -11.07 2.09 4.31
N LEU A 163 -11.59 3.26 3.91
CA LEU A 163 -12.98 3.65 4.18
C LEU A 163 -13.97 2.64 3.57
N ALA A 164 -13.75 2.21 2.33
CA ALA A 164 -14.62 1.26 1.66
C ALA A 164 -14.66 -0.09 2.39
N CYS A 165 -13.49 -0.64 2.75
CA CYS A 165 -13.41 -1.88 3.53
C CYS A 165 -14.04 -1.75 4.91
N LEU A 166 -13.91 -0.58 5.55
CA LEU A 166 -14.50 -0.30 6.84
C LEU A 166 -16.04 -0.33 6.77
N GLN A 167 -16.63 0.28 5.74
CA GLN A 167 -18.08 0.31 5.55
C GLN A 167 -18.69 -1.08 5.32
N THR A 168 -17.99 -1.96 4.60
CA THR A 168 -18.44 -3.34 4.40
C THR A 168 -18.06 -4.25 5.57
N SER A 169 -17.19 -3.78 6.48
CA SER A 169 -16.57 -4.58 7.54
C SER A 169 -15.90 -5.87 7.01
N ASP A 170 -15.42 -5.87 5.77
CA ASP A 170 -14.79 -7.03 5.13
C ASP A 170 -13.30 -7.12 5.49
N GLN A 171 -13.03 -7.68 6.66
CA GLN A 171 -11.66 -7.90 7.16
C GLN A 171 -10.85 -8.82 6.24
N ALA A 172 -11.47 -9.82 5.59
CA ALA A 172 -10.76 -10.76 4.73
C ALA A 172 -10.26 -10.10 3.45
N LEU A 173 -11.10 -9.27 2.82
CA LEU A 173 -10.70 -8.43 1.70
C LEU A 173 -9.63 -7.44 2.13
N PHE A 174 -9.82 -6.75 3.26
CA PHE A 174 -8.85 -5.77 3.75
C PHE A 174 -7.45 -6.37 3.92
N GLN A 175 -7.34 -7.56 4.54
CA GLN A 175 -6.05 -8.24 4.65
C GLN A 175 -5.49 -8.63 3.27
N ARG A 176 -6.31 -9.18 2.37
CA ARG A 176 -5.86 -9.52 1.01
C ARG A 176 -5.29 -8.31 0.27
N LEU A 177 -5.97 -7.16 0.36
CA LEU A 177 -5.53 -5.91 -0.25
C LEU A 177 -4.20 -5.43 0.33
N ARG A 178 -4.02 -5.51 1.65
CA ARG A 178 -2.75 -5.18 2.32
C ARG A 178 -1.57 -6.04 1.87
N LEU A 179 -1.81 -7.27 1.43
CA LEU A 179 -0.77 -8.14 0.89
C LEU A 179 -0.43 -7.83 -0.57
N SER A 180 -1.22 -7.01 -1.25
CA SER A 180 -0.94 -6.62 -2.63
C SER A 180 0.18 -5.57 -2.67
N PRO A 181 1.14 -5.69 -3.61
CA PRO A 181 2.24 -4.74 -3.74
C PRO A 181 1.76 -3.33 -4.13
N ALA A 182 0.56 -3.22 -4.72
CA ALA A 182 -0.06 -1.94 -5.03
C ALA A 182 -0.49 -1.16 -3.77
N PHE A 183 -0.79 -1.86 -2.67
CA PHE A 183 -1.30 -1.26 -1.44
C PHE A 183 -0.20 -0.98 -0.41
N ALA A 184 0.74 -1.91 -0.26
CA ALA A 184 1.84 -1.80 0.69
C ALA A 184 3.14 -2.29 0.02
N PRO A 185 3.75 -1.48 -0.85
CA PRO A 185 5.04 -1.83 -1.41
C PRO A 185 6.05 -2.02 -0.27
N LEU A 186 6.78 -3.14 -0.29
CA LEU A 186 7.85 -3.38 0.67
C LEU A 186 8.88 -2.25 0.57
N SER A 187 9.36 -1.77 1.70
CA SER A 187 10.52 -0.89 1.70
C SER A 187 11.70 -1.65 1.10
N GLY A 188 12.41 -1.07 0.14
CA GLY A 188 13.56 -1.73 -0.50
C GLY A 188 14.63 -2.17 0.52
N THR A 189 14.73 -1.47 1.64
CA THR A 189 15.58 -1.84 2.78
C THR A 189 15.12 -3.13 3.45
N GLU A 190 13.81 -3.32 3.64
CA GLU A 190 13.26 -4.55 4.21
C GLU A 190 13.42 -5.73 3.26
N GLU A 191 13.25 -5.53 1.96
CA GLU A 191 13.43 -6.56 0.94
C GLU A 191 14.88 -7.08 0.91
N ILE A 192 15.86 -6.16 0.90
CA ILE A 192 17.30 -6.50 0.89
C ILE A 192 17.70 -7.19 2.19
N ILE A 193 17.32 -6.65 3.34
CA ILE A 193 17.82 -7.14 4.63
C ILE A 193 17.11 -8.44 5.06
N LEU A 194 15.84 -8.62 4.67
CA LEU A 194 15.08 -9.79 5.05
C LEU A 194 15.26 -10.97 4.08
N GLY A 195 15.84 -10.76 2.91
CA GLY A 195 16.27 -11.82 1.99
C GLY A 195 15.22 -12.20 0.94
N GLY A 196 14.50 -11.21 0.39
CA GLY A 196 13.71 -11.36 -0.84
C GLY A 196 12.29 -11.95 -0.69
N SER A 197 11.93 -12.57 0.44
CA SER A 197 10.52 -12.93 0.70
C SER A 197 10.22 -13.02 2.19
N VAL A 198 9.71 -11.92 2.77
CA VAL A 198 9.13 -11.96 4.12
C VAL A 198 7.75 -12.58 3.98
N PRO A 199 7.45 -13.70 4.66
CA PRO A 199 6.08 -14.20 4.68
C PRO A 199 5.14 -13.12 5.23
N PRO A 200 3.92 -13.00 4.70
CA PRO A 200 2.98 -11.96 5.12
C PRO A 200 2.59 -12.13 6.60
N ASP A 201 2.31 -11.00 7.25
CA ASP A 201 1.74 -10.99 8.60
C ASP A 201 0.32 -11.56 8.56
N GLU A 202 0.00 -12.46 9.50
CA GLU A 202 -1.35 -13.05 9.59
C GLU A 202 -2.14 -12.39 10.71
N VAL A 203 -3.41 -12.09 10.42
CA VAL A 203 -4.35 -11.51 11.38
C VAL A 203 -5.69 -12.21 11.28
N VAL A 204 -6.12 -12.78 12.40
CA VAL A 204 -7.44 -13.38 12.56
C VAL A 204 -8.20 -12.58 13.62
N VAL A 205 -9.37 -12.07 13.24
CA VAL A 205 -10.26 -11.32 14.14
C VAL A 205 -11.45 -12.21 14.45
N GLU A 206 -11.72 -12.40 15.74
CA GLU A 206 -12.85 -13.17 16.24
C GLU A 206 -13.77 -12.22 17.02
N GLU A 207 -15.00 -12.06 16.54
CA GLU A 207 -16.03 -11.30 17.27
C GLU A 207 -16.65 -12.19 18.35
N MET A 208 -16.67 -11.70 19.59
CA MET A 208 -17.10 -12.51 20.73
C MET A 208 -18.64 -12.53 20.84
N PRO A 209 -19.25 -13.70 21.07
CA PRO A 209 -20.69 -13.79 21.27
C PRO A 209 -21.10 -13.18 22.61
N GLY A 210 -22.20 -12.40 22.63
CA GLY A 210 -22.84 -11.92 23.85
C GLY A 210 -22.38 -10.55 24.37
N ASP A 211 -21.38 -9.93 23.77
CA ASP A 211 -20.96 -8.55 24.06
C ASP A 211 -20.88 -7.77 22.74
N GLU A 212 -21.68 -6.70 22.62
CA GLU A 212 -21.83 -5.89 21.39
C GLU A 212 -20.55 -5.11 21.01
N GLY A 213 -19.52 -5.09 21.87
CA GLY A 213 -18.24 -4.44 21.58
C GLY A 213 -17.03 -5.38 21.53
N ALA A 214 -17.15 -6.60 22.07
CA ALA A 214 -15.98 -7.44 22.29
C ALA A 214 -15.46 -8.14 21.02
N PHE A 215 -14.15 -8.12 20.86
CA PHE A 215 -13.43 -8.88 19.84
C PHE A 215 -12.07 -9.34 20.38
N ALA A 216 -11.56 -10.43 19.79
CA ALA A 216 -10.22 -10.93 19.99
C ALA A 216 -9.45 -10.88 18.67
N VAL A 217 -8.15 -10.62 18.73
CA VAL A 217 -7.27 -10.59 17.55
C VAL A 217 -6.09 -11.52 17.77
N CYS A 218 -5.98 -12.55 16.93
CA CYS A 218 -4.81 -13.40 16.87
C CYS A 218 -3.89 -12.93 15.75
N VAL A 219 -2.65 -12.59 16.10
CA VAL A 219 -1.66 -12.05 15.16
C VAL A 219 -0.43 -12.95 15.09
N ARG A 220 0.12 -13.12 13.89
CA ARG A 220 1.40 -13.81 13.67
C ARG A 220 2.30 -12.92 12.83
N PHE A 221 3.46 -12.59 13.40
CA PHE A 221 4.50 -11.81 12.73
C PHE A 221 5.68 -12.71 12.36
N PRO A 222 5.82 -13.12 11.08
CA PRO A 222 7.01 -13.82 10.62
C PRO A 222 8.26 -12.98 10.85
N LEU A 223 9.33 -13.62 11.30
CA LEU A 223 10.63 -12.98 11.54
C LEU A 223 10.57 -11.77 12.48
N PHE A 224 9.61 -11.74 13.42
CA PHE A 224 9.36 -10.60 14.32
C PHE A 224 10.62 -10.04 14.97
N GLN A 225 11.46 -10.90 15.58
CA GLN A 225 12.71 -10.47 16.22
C GLN A 225 13.70 -9.86 15.22
N LYS A 226 13.82 -10.44 14.02
CA LYS A 226 14.70 -9.94 12.96
C LYS A 226 14.21 -8.57 12.49
N ARG A 227 12.91 -8.42 12.22
CA ARG A 227 12.27 -7.14 11.85
C ARG A 227 12.48 -6.09 12.93
N MET A 228 12.12 -6.39 14.19
CA MET A 228 12.35 -5.49 15.33
C MET A 228 13.83 -5.11 15.53
N ARG A 229 14.79 -5.99 15.22
CA ARG A 229 16.22 -5.67 15.28
C ARG A 229 16.64 -4.69 14.19
N ILE A 230 16.07 -4.81 12.99
CA ILE A 230 16.47 -4.09 11.77
C ILE A 230 15.63 -2.83 11.56
N SER A 231 14.32 -2.97 11.34
CA SER A 231 13.39 -1.86 11.06
C SER A 231 13.05 -1.06 12.31
N LYS A 232 13.23 -1.66 13.50
CA LYS A 232 12.81 -1.10 14.80
C LYS A 232 11.29 -0.86 14.91
N GLU A 233 10.51 -1.30 13.94
CA GLU A 233 9.05 -1.19 13.92
C GLU A 233 8.43 -2.38 13.17
N VAL A 234 7.35 -2.92 13.74
CA VAL A 234 6.47 -3.90 13.11
C VAL A 234 5.04 -3.44 13.36
N ALA A 235 4.27 -3.25 12.30
CA ALA A 235 2.91 -2.73 12.36
C ALA A 235 1.93 -3.61 11.58
N LEU A 236 0.70 -3.72 12.08
CA LEU A 236 -0.42 -4.32 11.35
C LEU A 236 -1.67 -3.45 11.49
N GLU A 237 -2.55 -3.58 10.50
CA GLU A 237 -3.87 -2.95 10.49
C GLU A 237 -4.94 -4.03 10.37
N PHE A 238 -6.08 -3.85 11.02
CA PHE A 238 -7.21 -4.78 10.94
C PHE A 238 -8.54 -4.10 11.21
N ILE A 239 -9.63 -4.67 10.69
CA ILE A 239 -10.99 -4.24 10.93
C ILE A 239 -11.61 -5.16 11.98
N ALA A 240 -12.20 -4.56 13.01
CA ALA A 240 -12.97 -5.27 14.03
C ALA A 240 -14.10 -4.37 14.52
N ARG A 241 -15.34 -4.89 14.61
CA ARG A 241 -16.52 -4.15 15.11
C ARG A 241 -16.71 -2.79 14.43
N GLY A 242 -16.64 -2.78 13.10
CA GLY A 242 -16.83 -1.56 12.29
C GLY A 242 -15.79 -0.47 12.54
N ARG A 243 -14.58 -0.84 13.01
CA ARG A 243 -13.47 0.08 13.28
C ARG A 243 -12.19 -0.45 12.66
N LEU A 244 -11.39 0.47 12.13
CA LEU A 244 -10.06 0.19 11.61
C LEU A 244 -9.02 0.46 12.70
N TRP A 245 -8.27 -0.58 13.03
CA TRP A 245 -7.29 -0.60 14.10
C TRP A 245 -5.88 -0.68 13.54
N SER A 246 -4.93 -0.06 14.22
CA SER A 246 -3.50 -0.20 14.00
C SER A 246 -2.83 -0.70 15.28
N LEU A 247 -2.18 -1.86 15.19
CA LEU A 247 -1.32 -2.41 16.24
C LEU A 247 0.14 -2.26 15.81
N LYS A 248 0.94 -1.55 16.59
CA LYS A 248 2.36 -1.32 16.31
C LYS A 248 3.24 -1.75 17.46
N PHE A 249 4.34 -2.39 17.14
CA PHE A 249 5.47 -2.69 18.00
C PHE A 249 6.63 -1.86 17.50
N PHE A 250 7.27 -1.08 18.37
CA PHE A 250 8.46 -0.34 17.96
C PHE A 250 9.44 -0.15 19.11
N VAL A 251 10.69 0.13 18.74
CA VAL A 251 11.74 0.53 19.67
C VAL A 251 11.77 2.06 19.70
N VAL A 252 11.64 2.63 20.90
CA VAL A 252 11.67 4.08 21.12
C VAL A 252 13.04 4.62 20.70
N ALA A 253 13.02 5.59 19.79
CA ALA A 253 14.20 6.37 19.40
C ALA A 253 14.38 7.58 20.33
N GLU A 254 15.51 8.28 20.20
CA GLU A 254 15.64 9.60 20.82
C GLU A 254 14.59 10.56 20.23
N HIS A 255 13.87 11.28 21.09
CA HIS A 255 12.82 12.23 20.70
C HIS A 255 11.69 11.64 19.84
N ASP A 256 11.26 10.42 20.17
CA ASP A 256 10.21 9.73 19.45
C ASP A 256 8.81 10.34 19.69
N MET A 257 8.29 11.09 18.72
CA MET A 257 6.96 11.72 18.80
C MET A 257 5.80 10.71 18.82
N ARG A 258 6.04 9.43 18.47
CA ARG A 258 5.01 8.38 18.45
C ARG A 258 4.49 8.04 19.85
N THR A 259 5.23 8.35 20.91
CA THR A 259 4.83 8.09 22.30
C THR A 259 3.98 9.21 22.90
N GLY A 260 3.72 10.27 22.13
CA GLY A 260 2.96 11.45 22.56
C GLY A 260 3.67 12.16 23.72
N PHE A 261 2.92 12.50 24.78
CA PHE A 261 3.46 13.18 25.96
C PHE A 261 4.19 12.24 26.95
N LYS A 262 4.27 10.94 26.65
CA LYS A 262 4.95 9.98 27.51
C LYS A 262 6.42 9.85 27.10
N TYR A 263 7.31 10.09 28.05
CA TYR A 263 8.74 9.89 27.88
C TYR A 263 9.11 8.45 28.22
N TYR A 264 9.76 7.77 27.27
CA TYR A 264 10.35 6.45 27.47
C TYR A 264 11.84 6.54 27.15
N ALA A 265 12.66 5.72 27.84
CA ALA A 265 14.08 5.66 27.54
C ALA A 265 14.32 5.13 26.11
N PRO A 266 15.27 5.67 25.35
CA PRO A 266 15.66 5.11 24.06
C PRO A 266 15.99 3.62 24.19
N GLY A 267 15.57 2.82 23.21
CA GLY A 267 15.72 1.36 23.25
C GLY A 267 14.60 0.61 24.00
N THR A 268 13.62 1.32 24.58
CA THR A 268 12.43 0.71 25.19
C THR A 268 11.54 0.12 24.10
N TRP A 269 11.02 -1.09 24.33
CA TRP A 269 10.04 -1.71 23.44
C TRP A 269 8.64 -1.27 23.84
N VAL A 270 7.89 -0.75 22.88
CA VAL A 270 6.57 -0.19 23.10
C VAL A 270 5.56 -0.85 22.16
N VAL A 271 4.37 -1.12 22.70
CA VAL A 271 3.21 -1.57 21.92
C VAL A 271 2.14 -0.50 21.97
N THR A 272 1.61 -0.15 20.81
CA THR A 272 0.51 0.80 20.67
C THR A 272 -0.65 0.19 19.91
N LEU A 273 -1.85 0.35 20.47
CA LEU A 273 -3.11 0.11 19.78
C LEU A 273 -3.81 1.45 19.59
N ALA A 274 -4.15 1.76 18.34
CA ALA A 274 -4.79 3.02 17.93
C ALA A 274 -5.90 2.77 16.91
N LEU A 275 -6.88 3.67 16.88
CA LEU A 275 -7.85 3.77 15.79
C LEU A 275 -7.21 4.52 14.62
N LEU A 276 -7.49 4.06 13.41
CA LEU A 276 -7.13 4.77 12.19
C LEU A 276 -8.27 5.71 11.75
N GLU A 277 -7.99 6.46 10.69
CA GLU A 277 -8.95 7.33 10.01
C GLU A 277 -10.30 6.63 9.74
N HIS A 278 -11.35 7.43 9.64
CA HIS A 278 -12.74 6.99 9.42
C HIS A 278 -13.37 6.16 10.54
N SER A 279 -12.62 5.78 11.57
CA SER A 279 -13.16 5.05 12.72
C SER A 279 -13.77 5.98 13.76
N PRO A 280 -14.99 5.71 14.25
CA PRO A 280 -15.57 6.49 15.34
C PRO A 280 -14.76 6.31 16.64
N PRO A 281 -14.58 7.38 17.45
CA PRO A 281 -13.92 7.28 18.74
C PRO A 281 -14.53 6.17 19.61
N THR A 282 -13.69 5.41 20.31
CA THR A 282 -14.16 4.36 21.20
C THR A 282 -13.26 4.18 22.41
N CYS A 283 -13.87 3.79 23.53
CA CYS A 283 -13.15 3.37 24.72
C CYS A 283 -12.61 1.95 24.49
N ILE A 284 -11.44 1.68 25.07
CA ILE A 284 -10.81 0.36 25.01
C ILE A 284 -10.69 -0.13 26.45
N ASP A 285 -11.41 -1.20 26.78
CA ASP A 285 -11.16 -1.96 28.00
C ASP A 285 -10.42 -3.25 27.65
N SER A 286 -9.16 -3.40 28.04
CA SER A 286 -8.36 -4.55 27.64
C SER A 286 -8.25 -5.59 28.76
N ALA A 287 -8.81 -6.79 28.55
CA ALA A 287 -8.61 -7.93 29.43
C ALA A 287 -7.62 -8.94 28.80
N PRO A 288 -6.62 -9.45 29.55
CA PRO A 288 -5.75 -10.50 29.07
C PRO A 288 -6.55 -11.80 28.94
N HIS A 289 -6.70 -12.30 27.71
CA HIS A 289 -7.37 -13.58 27.46
C HIS A 289 -6.33 -14.67 27.13
N HIS A 290 -6.38 -15.79 27.86
CA HIS A 290 -5.52 -16.94 27.60
C HIS A 290 -6.03 -17.70 26.37
N CYS A 291 -5.44 -17.46 25.21
CA CYS A 291 -5.66 -18.32 24.05
C CYS A 291 -4.95 -19.66 24.27
N ARG A 292 -5.71 -20.76 24.29
CA ARG A 292 -5.11 -22.10 24.28
C ARG A 292 -4.20 -22.21 23.06
N PRO A 293 -2.92 -22.61 23.22
CA PRO A 293 -2.07 -22.89 22.09
C PRO A 293 -2.67 -24.07 21.33
N THR A 294 -3.02 -23.87 20.07
CA THR A 294 -3.12 -25.00 19.14
C THR A 294 -1.71 -25.60 19.00
N PRO A 295 -1.58 -26.93 18.85
CA PRO A 295 -0.33 -27.66 19.12
C PRO A 295 0.84 -27.39 18.16
N ARG A 296 0.87 -26.27 17.43
CA ARG A 296 1.90 -25.97 16.41
C ARG A 296 2.56 -24.59 16.45
N SER A 297 2.28 -23.67 17.37
CA SER A 297 3.04 -22.41 17.38
C SER A 297 3.01 -21.67 18.71
N ALA A 298 4.18 -21.18 19.15
CA ALA A 298 4.26 -20.12 20.14
C ALA A 298 3.49 -18.89 19.62
N ARG A 299 2.50 -18.42 20.39
CA ARG A 299 1.67 -17.25 20.10
C ARG A 299 1.92 -16.19 21.17
N VAL A 300 1.94 -14.92 20.76
CA VAL A 300 2.01 -13.76 21.67
C VAL A 300 0.61 -13.54 22.28
N PRO A 301 0.48 -13.21 23.58
CA PRO A 301 -0.81 -13.02 24.23
C PRO A 301 -1.64 -11.89 23.60
N ILE A 302 -2.97 -12.09 23.63
CA ILE A 302 -4.01 -11.33 22.91
C ILE A 302 -4.64 -10.25 23.80
N PHE A 303 -5.08 -9.15 23.17
CA PHE A 303 -5.95 -8.14 23.76
C PHE A 303 -7.43 -8.50 23.49
N ALA A 304 -8.25 -8.66 24.53
CA ALA A 304 -9.71 -8.61 24.40
C ALA A 304 -10.17 -7.20 24.75
N CYS A 305 -10.83 -6.49 23.82
CA CYS A 305 -11.31 -5.14 24.04
C CYS A 305 -12.82 -5.14 24.33
N GLY A 306 -13.24 -4.92 25.58
CA GLY A 306 -14.65 -4.76 25.96
C GLY A 306 -15.14 -3.32 25.77
N GLY A 307 -16.37 -3.17 25.28
CA GLY A 307 -17.05 -1.88 25.19
C GLY A 307 -17.89 -1.65 26.44
N GLY A 308 -17.40 -0.88 27.41
CA GLY A 308 -18.24 -0.41 28.52
C GLY A 308 -19.30 0.56 27.99
N ALA A 309 -20.59 0.19 28.13
CA ALA A 309 -21.68 1.13 27.97
C ALA A 309 -21.66 2.17 29.12
N PRO A 310 -22.07 3.43 28.87
CA PRO A 310 -22.14 4.47 29.90
C PRO A 310 -23.16 4.17 31.00
#